data_AF-A0A533ZGL3-F1
#
_entry.id   AF-A0A533ZGL3-F1
#
_cell.length_a   1.000
_cell.length_b   1.000
_cell.length_c   1.000
_cell.angle_alpha   90.00
_cell.angle_beta   90.00
_cell.angle_gamma   90.00
#
_symmetry.space_group_name_H-M   'P 1'
#
loop_
_entity.id
_entity.type
_entity.pdbx_description
1 polymer ?
#
loop_
_entity_poly.entity_id
_entity_poly.type
_entity_poly.pdbx_seq_one_letter_code
_entity_poly.pdbx_strand_id
1 'polypeptide(L)'
;MNVKRFRSSVNAVLCSALGMMLGLWIAHHFKLGVPQAEAQVSSLGDILSTRAFELVDAQGRRQMLMATSGEGSPAVWFYDKQGKARLTFGLYGDNNAAIVLNDENAQAVQIFRTVGSQSAPVLVMKSKGQDRIILGLNGSTQDPFFVFYDAQGVKHTVFGRY
;
A
#
# COMPACT_ATOMS: atom_id res chain seq x y z
N MET A 1 87.86 4.16 -6.39
CA MET A 1 86.52 4.79 -6.31
C MET A 1 85.93 4.86 -7.71
N ASN A 2 84.96 4.00 -8.03
CA ASN A 2 84.55 3.73 -9.42
C ASN A 2 83.34 4.57 -9.82
N VAL A 3 83.60 5.74 -10.43
CA VAL A 3 82.63 6.80 -10.76
C VAL A 3 81.46 6.31 -11.64
N LYS A 4 81.64 5.21 -12.40
CA LYS A 4 80.58 4.65 -13.25
C LYS A 4 79.43 3.98 -12.48
N ARG A 5 79.72 3.31 -11.35
CA ARG A 5 78.66 2.64 -10.55
C ARG A 5 77.78 3.65 -9.81
N PHE A 6 78.36 4.73 -9.31
CA PHE A 6 77.64 5.79 -8.60
C PHE A 6 76.67 6.56 -9.50
N ARG A 7 77.05 6.86 -10.75
CA ARG A 7 76.17 7.52 -11.74
C ARG A 7 74.97 6.63 -12.14
N SER A 8 75.15 5.31 -12.17
CA SER A 8 74.05 4.36 -12.48
C SER A 8 73.02 4.28 -11.36
N SER A 9 73.44 4.35 -10.09
CA SER A 9 72.53 4.32 -8.93
C SER A 9 71.69 5.60 -8.85
N VAL A 10 72.31 6.75 -9.14
CA VAL A 10 71.65 8.06 -9.14
C VAL A 10 70.63 8.15 -10.29
N ASN A 11 70.97 7.66 -11.49
CA ASN A 11 70.03 7.63 -12.62
C ASN A 11 68.82 6.72 -12.35
N ALA A 12 69.02 5.57 -11.69
CA ALA A 12 67.91 4.67 -11.36
C ALA A 12 66.92 5.28 -10.35
N VAL A 13 67.44 5.98 -9.32
CA VAL A 13 66.61 6.67 -8.33
C VAL A 13 65.87 7.85 -8.98
N LEU A 14 66.53 8.64 -9.83
CA LEU A 14 65.90 9.73 -10.59
C LEU A 14 64.79 9.24 -11.52
N CYS A 15 64.98 8.12 -12.23
CA CYS A 15 63.94 7.54 -13.07
C CYS A 15 62.73 7.05 -12.26
N SER A 16 62.94 6.46 -11.07
CA SER A 16 61.84 6.05 -10.20
C SER A 16 61.03 7.23 -9.64
N ALA A 17 61.70 8.33 -9.28
CA ALA A 17 61.04 9.54 -8.78
C ALA A 17 60.21 10.23 -9.88
N LEU A 18 60.76 10.32 -11.10
CA LEU A 18 60.03 10.85 -12.26
C LEU A 18 58.84 9.97 -12.63
N GLY A 19 58.98 8.64 -12.55
CA GLY A 19 57.87 7.71 -12.79
C GLY A 19 56.72 7.85 -11.79
N MET A 20 57.03 8.02 -10.49
CA MET A 20 56.01 8.26 -9.46
C MET A 20 55.30 9.61 -9.66
N MET A 21 56.05 10.67 -9.96
CA MET A 21 55.47 11.98 -10.23
C MET A 21 54.57 11.96 -11.47
N LEU A 22 55.00 11.28 -12.53
CA LEU A 22 54.20 11.13 -13.74
C LEU A 22 52.93 10.30 -13.48
N GLY A 23 53.03 9.25 -12.66
CA GLY A 23 51.88 8.44 -12.23
C GLY A 23 50.85 9.25 -11.43
N LEU A 24 51.30 10.09 -10.50
CA LEU A 24 50.42 10.98 -9.72
C LEU A 24 49.82 12.10 -10.59
N TRP A 25 50.59 12.65 -11.54
CA TRP A 25 50.10 13.62 -12.51
C TRP A 25 49.00 13.02 -13.39
N ILE A 26 49.21 11.80 -13.90
CA ILE A 26 48.20 11.08 -14.67
C ILE A 26 46.96 10.79 -13.81
N ALA A 27 47.11 10.32 -12.58
CA ALA A 27 45.96 10.05 -11.70
C ALA A 27 45.16 11.32 -11.33
N HIS A 28 45.82 12.48 -11.25
CA HIS A 28 45.17 13.76 -10.96
C HIS A 28 44.48 14.36 -12.20
N HIS A 29 45.08 14.22 -13.39
CA HIS A 29 44.53 14.77 -14.63
C HIS A 29 43.53 13.83 -15.31
N PHE A 30 43.70 12.53 -15.16
CA PHE A 30 42.76 11.50 -15.55
C PHE A 30 42.03 11.03 -14.29
N LYS A 31 40.91 11.68 -13.98
CA LYS A 31 39.94 11.14 -13.03
C LYS A 31 39.53 9.77 -13.54
N LEU A 32 40.13 8.70 -13.02
CA LEU A 32 39.61 7.34 -13.12
C LEU A 32 38.34 7.32 -12.26
N GLY A 33 37.30 7.96 -12.78
CA GLY A 33 35.97 7.90 -12.21
C GLY A 33 35.58 6.44 -12.24
N VAL A 34 35.55 5.82 -11.06
CA VAL A 34 34.68 4.68 -10.87
C VAL A 34 33.32 5.18 -11.35
N PRO A 35 32.65 4.54 -12.33
CA PRO A 35 31.28 4.85 -12.61
C PRO A 35 30.51 4.45 -11.35
N GLN A 36 30.42 5.37 -10.40
CA GLN A 36 29.29 5.38 -9.50
C GLN A 36 28.12 5.66 -10.44
N ALA A 37 27.48 4.58 -10.87
CA ALA A 37 26.07 4.64 -11.14
C ALA A 37 25.45 5.11 -9.83
N GLU A 38 25.42 6.43 -9.62
CA GLU A 38 24.40 7.05 -8.81
C GLU A 38 23.12 6.60 -9.49
N ALA A 39 22.52 5.55 -8.93
CA ALA A 39 21.14 5.24 -9.21
C ALA A 39 20.41 6.51 -8.78
N GLN A 40 20.19 7.39 -9.74
CA GLN A 40 19.29 8.50 -9.63
C GLN A 40 17.94 7.86 -9.36
N VAL A 41 17.62 7.71 -8.08
CA VAL A 41 16.28 7.35 -7.64
C VAL A 41 15.42 8.46 -8.19
N SER A 42 14.77 8.11 -9.30
CA SER A 42 13.87 8.95 -10.05
C SER A 42 12.92 9.64 -9.08
N SER A 43 12.74 10.93 -9.36
CA SER A 43 11.82 11.87 -8.72
C SER A 43 10.59 11.21 -8.10
N LEU A 44 10.22 11.71 -6.91
CA LEU A 44 8.90 11.53 -6.27
C LEU A 44 7.81 11.22 -7.31
N GLY A 45 7.21 10.04 -7.16
CA GLY A 45 6.62 9.27 -8.24
C GLY A 45 5.44 9.90 -8.97
N ASP A 46 5.26 9.46 -10.21
CA ASP A 46 4.13 9.79 -11.06
C ASP A 46 2.80 9.40 -10.37
N ILE A 47 1.92 10.39 -10.17
CA ILE A 47 0.54 10.13 -9.74
C ILE A 47 -0.22 9.56 -10.94
N LEU A 48 -0.65 8.30 -10.85
CA LEU A 48 -1.59 7.72 -11.82
C LEU A 48 -3.01 8.22 -11.51
N SER A 49 -3.52 9.14 -12.34
CA SER A 49 -4.93 9.56 -12.30
C SER A 49 -5.74 8.82 -13.36
N THR A 50 -6.72 8.03 -12.92
CA THR A 50 -7.63 7.27 -13.77
C THR A 50 -9.03 7.26 -13.18
N ARG A 51 -10.04 7.02 -14.03
CA ARG A 51 -11.42 6.82 -13.57
C ARG A 51 -11.64 5.44 -12.95
N ALA A 52 -10.87 4.46 -13.41
CA ALA A 52 -10.94 3.09 -12.92
C ALA A 52 -9.60 2.38 -13.11
N PHE A 53 -9.30 1.46 -12.20
CA PHE A 53 -8.24 0.48 -12.33
C PHE A 53 -8.86 -0.91 -12.20
N GLU A 54 -8.69 -1.77 -13.20
CA GLU A 54 -9.23 -3.12 -13.22
C GLU A 54 -8.09 -4.13 -13.36
N LEU A 55 -8.00 -5.06 -12.42
CA LEU A 55 -7.10 -6.21 -12.50
C LEU A 55 -7.89 -7.40 -13.06
N VAL A 56 -7.40 -7.97 -14.15
CA VAL A 56 -7.95 -9.18 -14.76
C VAL A 56 -6.92 -10.32 -14.71
N ASP A 57 -7.40 -11.57 -14.72
CA ASP A 57 -6.52 -12.74 -14.86
C ASP A 57 -6.20 -13.07 -16.33
N ALA A 58 -5.42 -14.13 -16.54
CA ALA A 58 -5.01 -14.59 -17.86
C ALA A 58 -6.17 -15.03 -18.78
N GLN A 59 -7.36 -15.27 -18.22
CA GLN A 59 -8.58 -15.57 -18.98
C GLN A 59 -9.47 -14.33 -19.19
N GLY A 60 -9.02 -13.15 -18.77
CA GLY A 60 -9.79 -11.91 -18.84
C GLY A 60 -10.85 -11.76 -17.75
N ARG A 61 -10.85 -12.60 -16.70
CA ARG A 61 -11.82 -12.48 -15.61
C ARG A 61 -11.36 -11.42 -14.62
N ARG A 62 -12.27 -10.54 -14.22
CA ARG A 62 -12.02 -9.51 -13.20
C ARG A 62 -11.67 -10.13 -11.85
N GLN A 63 -10.55 -9.69 -11.28
CA GLN A 63 -10.07 -10.05 -9.95
C GLN A 63 -10.22 -8.88 -8.97
N MET A 64 -10.00 -7.65 -9.45
CA MET A 64 -10.16 -6.42 -8.67
C MET A 64 -10.71 -5.29 -9.54
N LEU A 65 -11.51 -4.40 -8.95
CA LEU A 65 -11.87 -3.11 -9.53
C LEU A 65 -11.67 -2.03 -8.48
N MET A 66 -11.00 -0.93 -8.81
CA MET A 66 -11.00 0.33 -8.07
C MET A 66 -11.71 1.36 -8.95
N ALA A 67 -12.86 1.84 -8.48
CA ALA A 67 -13.70 2.79 -9.22
C ALA A 67 -14.71 3.45 -8.28
N THR A 68 -15.46 4.41 -8.81
CA THR A 68 -16.67 4.91 -8.17
C THR A 68 -17.82 3.93 -8.39
N SER A 69 -18.53 3.58 -7.32
CA SER A 69 -19.74 2.75 -7.38
C SER A 69 -20.88 3.46 -8.12
N GLY A 70 -21.93 2.72 -8.48
CA GLY A 70 -23.12 3.32 -9.10
C GLY A 70 -23.80 4.38 -8.23
N GLU A 71 -23.60 4.32 -6.91
CA GLU A 71 -24.12 5.28 -5.92
C GLU A 71 -23.18 6.49 -5.70
N GLY A 72 -22.09 6.61 -6.47
CA GLY A 72 -21.18 7.75 -6.39
C GLY A 72 -20.07 7.62 -5.34
N SER A 73 -20.05 6.55 -4.53
CA SER A 73 -19.01 6.34 -3.52
C SER A 73 -17.78 5.61 -4.08
N PRO A 74 -16.55 6.07 -3.81
CA PRO A 74 -15.33 5.36 -4.21
C PRO A 74 -15.19 4.05 -3.44
N ALA A 75 -14.79 2.99 -4.14
CA ALA A 75 -14.52 1.71 -3.52
C ALA A 75 -13.54 0.87 -4.35
N VAL A 76 -13.08 -0.20 -3.70
CA VAL A 76 -12.35 -1.28 -4.33
C VAL A 76 -13.04 -2.59 -4.00
N TRP A 77 -13.24 -3.41 -5.03
CA TRP A 77 -13.87 -4.71 -4.95
C TRP A 77 -12.89 -5.80 -5.32
N PHE A 78 -12.86 -6.88 -4.54
CA PHE A 78 -12.22 -8.14 -4.91
C PHE A 78 -13.28 -9.15 -5.30
N TYR A 79 -13.05 -9.84 -6.41
CA TYR A 79 -14.01 -10.78 -7.00
C TYR A 79 -13.54 -12.23 -6.83
N ASP A 80 -14.48 -13.16 -6.67
CA ASP A 80 -14.21 -14.59 -6.78
C ASP A 80 -14.17 -15.07 -8.24
N LYS A 81 -13.95 -16.36 -8.44
CA LYS A 81 -13.86 -17.00 -9.77
C LYS A 81 -15.17 -16.94 -10.54
N GLN A 82 -16.30 -16.70 -9.87
CA GLN A 82 -17.64 -16.57 -10.45
C GLN A 82 -17.99 -15.09 -10.73
N GLY A 83 -17.07 -14.16 -10.47
CA GLY A 83 -17.28 -12.73 -10.67
C GLY A 83 -18.15 -12.08 -9.59
N LYS A 84 -18.28 -12.69 -8.40
CA LYS A 84 -19.00 -12.10 -7.27
C LYS A 84 -18.00 -11.36 -6.37
N ALA A 85 -18.34 -10.13 -5.99
CA ALA A 85 -17.51 -9.35 -5.08
C ALA A 85 -17.54 -9.97 -3.66
N ARG A 86 -16.39 -10.41 -3.14
CA ARG A 86 -16.26 -11.05 -1.82
C ARG A 86 -15.77 -10.12 -0.71
N LEU A 87 -15.02 -9.10 -1.10
CA LEU A 87 -14.50 -8.08 -0.20
C LEU A 87 -14.64 -6.72 -0.89
N THR A 88 -15.20 -5.76 -0.17
CA THR A 88 -15.28 -4.36 -0.59
C THR A 88 -14.66 -3.48 0.47
N PHE A 89 -13.87 -2.49 0.08
CA PHE A 89 -13.42 -1.40 0.95
C PHE A 89 -13.68 -0.08 0.26
N GLY A 90 -14.23 0.89 0.98
CA GLY A 90 -14.61 2.17 0.38
C GLY A 90 -15.50 2.99 1.28
N LEU A 91 -16.26 3.88 0.66
CA LEU A 91 -17.24 4.71 1.33
C LEU A 91 -18.66 4.23 1.04
N TYR A 92 -19.57 4.44 1.98
CA TYR A 92 -21.00 4.46 1.71
C TYR A 92 -21.43 5.83 1.15
N GLY A 93 -22.68 5.95 0.69
CA GLY A 93 -23.23 7.21 0.16
C GLY A 93 -23.30 8.35 1.19
N ASP A 94 -23.20 8.02 2.48
CA ASP A 94 -23.11 8.96 3.60
C ASP A 94 -21.66 9.35 3.95
N ASN A 95 -20.69 9.04 3.08
CA ASN A 95 -19.24 9.20 3.29
C ASN A 95 -18.64 8.43 4.47
N ASN A 96 -19.38 7.51 5.10
CA ASN A 96 -18.80 6.65 6.12
C ASN A 96 -17.92 5.57 5.49
N ALA A 97 -16.76 5.34 6.10
CA ALA A 97 -15.83 4.30 5.68
C ALA A 97 -16.41 2.92 5.99
N ALA A 98 -16.17 1.95 5.11
CA ALA A 98 -16.60 0.59 5.31
C ALA A 98 -15.66 -0.47 4.71
N ILE A 99 -15.64 -1.62 5.37
CA ILE A 99 -15.14 -2.90 4.86
C ILE A 99 -16.29 -3.89 4.92
N VAL A 100 -16.64 -4.50 3.78
CA VAL A 100 -17.75 -5.44 3.65
C VAL A 100 -17.23 -6.79 3.18
N LEU A 101 -17.55 -7.85 3.93
CA LEU A 101 -17.39 -9.24 3.53
C LEU A 101 -18.72 -9.77 3.01
N ASN A 102 -18.71 -10.35 1.81
CA ASN A 102 -19.89 -10.97 1.22
C ASN A 102 -19.79 -12.50 1.19
N ASP A 103 -20.94 -13.17 1.16
CA ASP A 103 -21.08 -14.60 0.86
C ASP A 103 -21.01 -14.88 -0.66
N GLU A 104 -21.16 -16.16 -1.04
CA GLU A 104 -21.12 -16.62 -2.43
C GLU A 104 -22.29 -16.13 -3.29
N ASN A 105 -23.35 -15.64 -2.64
CA ASN A 105 -24.49 -15.03 -3.29
C ASN A 105 -24.34 -13.50 -3.38
N ALA A 106 -23.15 -12.97 -3.04
CA ALA A 106 -22.86 -11.54 -2.94
C ALA A 106 -23.72 -10.80 -1.89
N GLN A 107 -24.18 -11.49 -0.85
CA GLN A 107 -24.85 -10.89 0.29
C GLN A 107 -23.85 -10.56 1.39
N ALA A 108 -23.93 -9.36 1.97
CA ALA A 108 -23.07 -8.99 3.10
C ALA A 108 -23.29 -9.93 4.29
N VAL A 109 -22.19 -10.46 4.84
CA VAL A 109 -22.15 -11.28 6.06
C VAL A 109 -21.47 -10.58 7.22
N GLN A 110 -20.53 -9.66 6.94
CA GLN A 110 -19.89 -8.81 7.94
C GLN A 110 -19.65 -7.43 7.37
N ILE A 111 -19.96 -6.39 8.14
CA ILE A 111 -19.73 -5.00 7.79
C ILE A 111 -19.00 -4.34 8.95
N PHE A 112 -17.79 -3.88 8.70
CA PHE A 112 -17.06 -2.96 9.57
C PHE A 112 -17.27 -1.58 8.99
N ARG A 113 -17.93 -0.68 9.71
CA ARG A 113 -18.23 0.66 9.19
C ARG A 113 -18.12 1.72 10.26
N THR A 114 -17.95 2.96 9.82
CA THR A 114 -18.25 4.12 10.66
C THR A 114 -19.72 4.51 10.52
N VAL A 115 -20.28 5.18 11.52
CA VAL A 115 -21.64 5.75 11.49
C VAL A 115 -21.68 7.14 12.14
N GLY A 116 -22.60 7.98 11.68
CA GLY A 116 -22.82 9.31 12.22
C GLY A 116 -21.71 10.31 11.87
N SER A 117 -21.89 11.56 12.28
CA SER A 117 -20.93 12.66 11.98
C SER A 117 -19.59 12.50 12.71
N GLN A 118 -19.55 11.69 13.75
CA GLN A 118 -18.35 11.43 14.54
C GLN A 118 -17.64 10.13 14.13
N SER A 119 -18.05 9.50 13.03
CA SER A 119 -17.43 8.28 12.50
C SER A 119 -17.33 7.14 13.53
N ALA A 120 -18.39 6.94 14.31
CA ALA A 120 -18.43 5.92 15.36
C ALA A 120 -18.24 4.51 14.76
N PRO A 121 -17.30 3.69 15.24
CA PRO A 121 -17.05 2.37 14.69
C PRO A 121 -18.16 1.39 15.08
N VAL A 122 -18.70 0.68 14.10
CA VAL A 122 -19.74 -0.33 14.24
C VAL A 122 -19.38 -1.58 13.44
N LEU A 123 -19.50 -2.74 14.08
CA LEU A 123 -19.45 -4.05 13.46
C LEU A 123 -20.87 -4.61 13.37
N VAL A 124 -21.29 -4.96 12.16
CA VAL A 124 -22.55 -5.64 11.87
C VAL A 124 -22.24 -7.04 11.36
N MET A 125 -22.73 -8.08 12.03
CA MET A 125 -22.75 -9.44 11.51
C MET A 125 -24.14 -9.78 11.00
N LYS A 126 -24.20 -10.37 9.81
CA LYS A 126 -25.43 -10.64 9.09
C LYS A 126 -25.59 -12.12 8.79
N SER A 127 -26.83 -12.56 8.65
CA SER A 127 -27.19 -13.91 8.20
C SER A 127 -28.36 -13.81 7.24
N LYS A 128 -28.22 -14.36 6.02
CA LYS A 128 -29.26 -14.31 4.97
C LYS A 128 -29.77 -12.89 4.71
N GLY A 129 -28.84 -11.93 4.62
CA GLY A 129 -29.14 -10.52 4.42
C GLY A 129 -29.67 -9.75 5.64
N GLN A 130 -29.98 -10.42 6.76
CA GLN A 130 -30.51 -9.80 7.97
C GLN A 130 -29.42 -9.52 9.00
N ASP A 131 -29.51 -8.39 9.71
CA ASP A 131 -28.61 -8.09 10.82
C ASP A 131 -28.87 -9.07 11.97
N ARG A 132 -27.80 -9.62 12.55
CA ARG A 132 -27.87 -10.61 13.64
C ARG A 132 -27.20 -10.12 14.89
N ILE A 133 -26.04 -9.51 14.75
CA ILE A 133 -25.27 -8.95 15.87
C ILE A 133 -24.76 -7.60 15.44
N ILE A 134 -24.92 -6.60 16.31
CA ILE A 134 -24.40 -5.26 16.11
C ILE A 134 -23.71 -4.83 17.40
N LEU A 135 -22.44 -4.45 17.29
CA LEU A 135 -21.69 -3.89 18.40
C LEU A 135 -20.86 -2.71 17.90
N GLY A 136 -20.62 -1.75 18.77
CA GLY A 136 -19.85 -0.57 18.42
C GLY A 136 -20.12 0.59 19.35
N LEU A 137 -19.86 1.79 18.83
CA LEU A 137 -20.18 3.05 19.51
C LEU A 137 -21.39 3.69 18.86
N ASN A 138 -22.25 4.31 19.68
CA ASN A 138 -23.40 5.05 19.21
C ASN A 138 -22.95 6.25 18.33
N GLY A 139 -23.57 6.44 17.17
CA GLY A 139 -23.18 7.47 16.20
C GLY A 139 -23.32 8.93 16.67
N SER A 140 -24.04 9.16 17.77
CA SER A 140 -24.23 10.50 18.35
C SER A 140 -23.54 10.65 19.70
N THR A 141 -23.68 9.67 20.60
CA THR A 141 -23.14 9.79 21.97
C THR A 141 -21.75 9.17 22.15
N GLN A 142 -21.29 8.34 21.22
CA GLN A 142 -20.09 7.49 21.35
C GLN A 142 -20.17 6.45 22.47
N ASP A 143 -21.31 6.29 23.12
CA ASP A 143 -21.46 5.26 24.15
C ASP A 143 -21.39 3.87 23.51
N PRO A 144 -20.74 2.90 24.16
CA PRO A 144 -20.65 1.55 23.64
C PRO A 144 -22.01 0.85 23.73
N PHE A 145 -22.33 0.03 22.73
CA PHE A 145 -23.53 -0.81 22.73
C PHE A 145 -23.23 -2.21 22.17
N PHE A 146 -24.08 -3.16 22.55
CA PHE A 146 -24.17 -4.47 21.92
C PHE A 146 -25.64 -4.92 21.89
N VAL A 147 -26.13 -5.15 20.67
CA VAL A 147 -27.46 -5.71 20.40
C VAL A 147 -27.36 -6.96 19.51
N PHE A 148 -28.32 -7.87 19.64
CA PHE A 148 -28.49 -9.00 18.72
C PHE A 148 -29.96 -9.21 18.39
N TYR A 149 -30.23 -9.91 17.29
CA TYR A 149 -31.57 -10.26 16.85
C TYR A 149 -31.75 -11.78 16.97
N ASP A 150 -32.86 -12.23 17.57
CA ASP A 150 -33.17 -13.66 17.68
C ASP A 150 -33.73 -14.26 16.37
N ALA A 151 -34.11 -15.54 16.37
CA ALA A 151 -34.60 -16.22 15.18
C ALA A 151 -35.90 -15.60 14.61
N GLN A 152 -36.67 -14.90 15.44
CA GLN A 152 -37.91 -14.21 15.10
C GLN A 152 -37.64 -12.76 14.65
N GLY A 153 -36.40 -12.29 14.73
CA GLY A 153 -36.01 -10.92 14.39
C GLY A 153 -36.29 -9.93 15.51
N VAL A 154 -36.52 -10.39 16.74
CA VAL A 154 -36.67 -9.51 17.90
C VAL A 154 -35.29 -9.04 18.36
N LYS A 155 -35.15 -7.72 18.54
CA LYS A 155 -33.92 -7.10 19.05
C LYS A 155 -33.78 -7.32 20.56
N HIS A 156 -32.66 -7.86 20.96
CA HIS A 156 -32.21 -7.99 22.34
C HIS A 156 -31.02 -7.06 22.57
N THR A 157 -31.08 -6.29 23.66
CA THR A 157 -29.97 -5.39 24.05
C THR A 157 -29.20 -6.05 25.18
N VAL A 158 -27.90 -6.26 24.98
CA VAL A 158 -27.00 -6.74 26.04
C VAL A 158 -26.63 -5.56 26.94
N PHE A 159 -26.20 -4.44 26.32
CA PHE A 159 -25.95 -3.17 26.99
C PHE A 159 -25.95 -2.00 25.99
N GLY A 160 -26.02 -0.78 26.51
CA GLY A 160 -25.93 0.45 25.72
C GLY A 160 -27.17 0.71 24.87
N ARG A 161 -27.14 1.83 24.13
CA ARG A 161 -28.20 2.19 23.19
C ARG A 161 -27.63 2.19 21.78
N TYR A 162 -28.09 1.23 20.99
CA TYR A 162 -27.94 1.26 19.54
C TYR A 162 -28.82 2.36 18.94
#